data_AF-A0A392RG31-F1
#
_entry.id   AF-A0A392RG31-F1
#
_cell.length_a   1.000
_cell.length_b   1.000
_cell.length_c   1.000
_cell.angle_alpha   90.00
_cell.angle_beta   90.00
_cell.angle_gamma   90.00
#
_symmetry.space_group_name_H-M   'P 1'
#
loop_
_entity.id
_entity.type
_entity.pdbx_description
1 polymer ?
#
loop_
_entity_poly.entity_id
_entity_poly.type
_entity_poly.pdbx_seq_one_letter_code
_entity_poly.pdbx_strand_id
1 'polypeptide(L)'
;AGESCKPANGFQMGILYLALYLIALGTGGLKSSVSGFGSDQFDEKDEKEQSQRTYFFNRFFFFISLGTLAAVTVLVYIQDEELKDTDTRRVWEALLSTFSKLLLHQ
;
A
#
# COMPACT_ATOMS: atom_id res chain seq x y z
N ALA A 1 27.99 -25.21 8.63
CA ALA A 1 26.89 -25.94 9.28
C ALA A 1 25.62 -25.16 9.01
N GLY A 2 24.64 -25.73 8.31
CA GLY A 2 23.36 -25.07 8.05
C GLY A 2 22.50 -25.19 9.30
N GLU A 3 22.13 -24.06 9.90
CA GLU A 3 21.19 -24.06 11.03
C GLU A 3 19.83 -24.59 10.55
N SER A 4 19.26 -25.53 11.31
CA SER A 4 17.95 -26.10 11.00
C SER A 4 16.88 -25.08 11.37
N CYS A 5 16.19 -24.53 10.35
CA CYS A 5 15.04 -23.64 10.57
C CYS A 5 13.97 -24.36 11.41
N LYS A 6 13.65 -23.80 12.58
CA LYS A 6 12.49 -24.24 13.37
C LYS A 6 11.21 -23.85 12.63
N PRO A 7 10.35 -24.81 12.26
CA PRO A 7 9.06 -24.49 11.67
C PRO A 7 8.20 -23.74 12.69
N ALA A 8 7.43 -22.76 12.20
CA ALA A 8 6.49 -22.02 13.04
C ALA A 8 5.42 -22.95 13.61
N ASN A 9 5.05 -22.72 14.87
CA ASN A 9 4.02 -23.51 15.54
C ASN A 9 2.64 -23.24 14.91
N GLY A 10 1.71 -24.20 14.96
CA GLY A 10 0.37 -24.07 14.39
C GLY A 10 -0.40 -22.85 14.93
N PHE A 11 -0.15 -22.46 16.18
CA PHE A 11 -0.71 -21.24 16.78
C PHE A 11 -0.15 -19.95 16.16
N GLN A 12 1.15 -19.90 15.87
CA GLN A 12 1.79 -18.75 15.22
C GLN A 12 1.25 -18.57 13.79
N MET A 13 1.07 -19.69 13.08
CA MET A 13 0.45 -19.69 11.74
C MET A 13 -1.03 -19.29 11.79
N GLY A 14 -1.77 -19.71 12.80
CA GLY A 14 -3.17 -19.33 12.99
C GLY A 14 -3.36 -17.82 13.20
N ILE A 15 -2.54 -17.21 14.07
CA ILE A 15 -2.55 -15.76 14.29
C ILE A 15 -2.16 -15.01 13.00
N LEU A 16 -1.16 -15.51 12.28
CA LEU A 16 -0.73 -14.93 11.01
C LEU A 16 -1.88 -14.90 9.98
N TYR A 17 -2.57 -16.02 9.79
CA TYR A 17 -3.70 -16.07 8.85
C TYR A 17 -4.85 -15.16 9.28
N LEU A 18 -5.18 -15.11 10.58
CA LEU A 18 -6.22 -14.21 11.09
C LEU A 18 -5.87 -12.75 10.81
N ALA A 19 -4.63 -12.34 11.08
CA ALA A 19 -4.16 -10.98 10.81
C ALA A 19 -4.23 -10.65 9.30
N LEU A 20 -3.81 -11.58 8.44
CA LEU A 20 -3.89 -11.41 6.98
C LEU A 20 -5.35 -11.26 6.50
N TYR A 21 -6.27 -12.05 7.03
CA TYR A 21 -7.70 -11.93 6.71
C TYR A 21 -8.30 -10.61 7.19
N LEU A 22 -7.95 -10.15 8.40
CA LEU A 22 -8.41 -8.86 8.92
C LEU A 22 -7.88 -7.67 8.10
N ILE A 23 -6.62 -7.72 7.65
CA ILE A 23 -6.05 -6.71 6.76
C ILE A 23 -6.77 -6.72 5.41
N ALA A 24 -7.01 -7.90 4.82
CA ALA A 24 -7.74 -8.03 3.55
C ALA A 24 -9.17 -7.48 3.65
N LEU A 25 -9.89 -7.80 4.74
CA LEU A 25 -11.25 -7.30 4.97
C LEU A 25 -11.26 -5.80 5.25
N GLY A 26 -10.34 -5.29 6.06
CA GLY A 26 -10.24 -3.87 6.38
C GLY A 26 -9.90 -3.00 5.17
N THR A 27 -8.94 -3.44 4.36
CA THR A 27 -8.55 -2.73 3.12
C THR A 27 -9.64 -2.78 2.05
N GLY A 28 -10.35 -3.90 1.92
CA GLY A 28 -11.48 -4.02 1.00
C GLY A 28 -12.69 -3.18 1.41
N GLY A 29 -13.13 -3.27 2.67
CA GLY A 29 -14.34 -2.61 3.17
C GLY A 29 -14.23 -1.10 3.33
N LEU A 30 -13.05 -0.60 3.71
CA LEU A 30 -12.79 0.84 3.79
C LEU A 30 -12.76 1.47 2.38
N LYS A 31 -12.17 0.78 1.40
CA LYS A 31 -12.06 1.24 0.01
C LYS A 31 -13.42 1.33 -0.68
N SER A 32 -14.31 0.35 -0.48
CA SER A 32 -15.65 0.37 -1.08
C SER A 32 -16.55 1.47 -0.49
N SER A 33 -16.46 1.71 0.82
CA SER A 33 -17.34 2.66 1.51
C SER A 33 -16.91 4.12 1.28
N VAL A 34 -15.60 4.40 1.32
CA VAL A 34 -15.08 5.77 1.10
C VAL A 34 -15.30 6.23 -0.34
N SER A 35 -15.15 5.34 -1.32
CA SER A 35 -15.40 5.69 -2.72
C SER A 35 -16.88 5.99 -2.97
N GLY A 36 -17.79 5.20 -2.39
CA GLY A 36 -19.24 5.39 -2.52
C GLY A 36 -19.71 6.70 -1.89
N PHE A 37 -19.33 6.97 -0.63
CA PHE A 37 -19.62 8.25 0.03
C PHE A 37 -18.97 9.44 -0.68
N GLY A 38 -17.76 9.27 -1.21
CA GLY A 38 -17.06 10.32 -1.95
C GLY A 38 -17.70 10.64 -3.29
N SER A 39 -18.25 9.66 -4.00
CA SER A 39 -18.96 9.87 -5.28
C SER A 39 -20.37 10.43 -5.08
N ASP A 40 -21.04 10.09 -3.97
CA ASP A 40 -22.42 10.53 -3.67
C ASP A 40 -22.52 12.05 -3.41
N GLN A 41 -21.38 12.69 -3.10
CA GLN A 41 -21.27 14.13 -2.86
C GLN A 41 -21.19 14.99 -4.13
N PHE A 42 -21.11 14.39 -5.33
CA PHE A 42 -21.00 15.12 -6.59
C PHE A 42 -22.12 14.68 -7.53
N ASP A 43 -22.86 15.61 -8.15
CA ASP A 43 -23.84 15.26 -9.19
C ASP A 43 -23.12 14.95 -10.51
N GLU A 44 -23.52 13.88 -11.20
CA GLU A 44 -22.96 13.51 -12.52
C GLU A 44 -23.47 14.40 -13.65
N LYS A 45 -24.53 15.18 -13.40
CA LYS A 45 -25.18 16.02 -14.40
C LYS A 45 -24.57 17.42 -14.51
N ASP A 46 -23.69 17.81 -13.60
CA ASP A 46 -22.95 19.08 -13.66
C ASP A 46 -21.48 18.83 -14.03
N GLU A 47 -21.06 19.32 -15.19
CA GLU A 47 -19.68 19.17 -15.69
C GLU A 47 -18.62 19.76 -14.74
N LYS A 48 -18.97 20.79 -13.95
CA LYS A 48 -18.05 21.34 -12.94
C LYS A 48 -17.84 20.37 -11.78
N GLU A 49 -18.91 19.74 -11.29
CA GLU A 49 -18.82 18.80 -10.17
C GLU A 49 -18.13 17.49 -10.56
N GLN A 50 -18.31 17.05 -11.81
CA GLN A 50 -17.61 15.88 -12.35
C GLN A 50 -16.09 16.09 -12.43
N SER A 51 -15.64 17.29 -12.80
CA SER A 51 -14.23 17.70 -12.79
C SER A 51 -13.64 17.68 -11.37
N GLN A 52 -14.38 18.22 -10.40
CA GLN A 52 -13.95 18.22 -8.99
C GLN A 52 -13.85 16.81 -8.40
N ARG A 53 -14.78 15.91 -8.77
CA ARG A 53 -14.73 14.49 -8.39
C ARG A 53 -13.45 13.83 -8.88
N THR A 54 -13.10 14.03 -10.15
CA THR A 54 -11.88 13.45 -10.75
C THR A 54 -10.61 13.99 -10.09
N TYR A 55 -10.57 15.30 -9.81
CA TYR A 55 -9.45 15.92 -9.09
C TYR A 55 -9.28 15.36 -7.67
N PHE A 56 -10.38 15.16 -6.95
CA PHE A 56 -10.36 14.56 -5.61
C PHE A 56 -9.78 13.13 -5.64
N PHE A 57 -10.27 12.27 -6.53
CA PHE A 57 -9.76 10.89 -6.65
C PHE A 57 -8.30 10.85 -7.09
N ASN A 58 -7.89 11.68 -8.05
CA ASN A 58 -6.49 11.76 -8.47
C ASN A 58 -5.58 12.15 -7.30
N ARG A 59 -5.98 13.15 -6.51
CA ARG A 59 -5.22 13.57 -5.33
C ARG A 59 -5.20 12.48 -4.24
N PHE A 60 -6.30 11.78 -4.05
CA PHE A 60 -6.41 10.66 -3.10
C PHE A 60 -5.47 9.51 -3.47
N PHE A 61 -5.45 9.08 -4.73
CA PHE A 61 -4.55 8.04 -5.22
C PHE A 61 -3.07 8.44 -5.16
N PHE A 62 -2.76 9.73 -5.40
CA PHE A 62 -1.41 10.25 -5.24
C PHE A 62 -0.90 10.10 -3.79
N PHE A 63 -1.72 10.47 -2.80
CA PHE A 63 -1.34 10.31 -1.38
C PHE A 63 -1.26 8.85 -0.94
N ILE A 64 -2.15 7.97 -1.43
CA ILE A 64 -2.05 6.53 -1.16
C ILE A 64 -0.74 5.95 -1.72
N SER A 65 -0.37 6.34 -2.93
CA SER A 65 0.87 5.88 -3.56
C SER A 65 2.09 6.36 -2.78
N LEU A 66 2.10 7.64 -2.38
CA LEU A 66 3.17 8.22 -1.56
C LEU A 66 3.25 7.57 -0.17
N GLY A 67 2.11 7.34 0.48
CA GLY A 67 2.02 6.72 1.80
C GLY A 67 2.46 5.25 1.78
N THR A 68 2.08 4.51 0.74
CA THR A 68 2.54 3.13 0.52
C THR A 68 4.06 3.11 0.34
N LEU A 69 4.58 4.06 -0.42
CA LEU A 69 6.02 4.18 -0.63
C LEU A 69 6.78 4.46 0.66
N ALA A 70 6.33 5.45 1.42
CA ALA A 70 6.91 5.81 2.70
C ALA A 70 6.80 4.66 3.69
N ALA A 71 5.66 3.95 3.73
CA ALA A 71 5.45 2.79 4.58
C ALA A 71 6.44 1.67 4.25
N VAL A 72 6.62 1.31 2.98
CA VAL A 72 7.60 0.29 2.57
C VAL A 72 9.02 0.74 2.92
N THR A 73 9.41 1.98 2.63
CA THR A 73 10.75 2.49 2.91
C THR A 73 11.05 2.53 4.42
N VAL A 74 10.12 3.05 5.23
CA VAL A 74 10.30 3.17 6.68
C VAL A 74 10.22 1.81 7.36
N LEU A 75 9.30 0.95 6.95
CA LEU A 75 9.16 -0.40 7.51
C LEU A 75 10.37 -1.26 7.20
N VAL A 76 10.91 -1.21 5.98
CA VAL A 76 12.17 -1.86 5.63
C VAL A 76 13.30 -1.24 6.46
N TYR A 77 13.42 0.09 6.53
CA TYR A 77 14.47 0.74 7.33
C TYR A 77 14.48 0.31 8.81
N ILE A 78 13.30 0.18 9.44
CA ILE A 78 13.18 -0.26 10.84
C ILE A 78 13.43 -1.77 10.98
N GLN A 79 13.00 -2.60 10.04
CA GLN A 79 13.21 -4.05 10.08
C GLN A 79 14.67 -4.44 9.75
N ASP A 80 15.37 -3.61 8.98
CA ASP A 80 16.72 -3.85 8.48
C ASP A 80 17.82 -3.33 9.44
N GLU A 81 17.46 -2.84 10.64
CA GLU A 81 18.42 -2.36 11.64
C GLU A 81 19.42 -3.45 12.10
N GLU A 82 19.12 -4.73 11.85
CA GLU A 82 19.96 -5.88 12.21
C GLU A 82 20.90 -6.39 11.08
N LEU A 83 20.71 -6.03 9.80
CA LEU A 83 21.48 -6.62 8.67
C LEU A 83 21.95 -5.58 7.63
N LYS A 84 23.26 -5.27 7.65
CA LYS A 84 23.92 -4.27 6.77
C LYS A 84 23.76 -4.49 5.26
N ASP A 85 23.28 -3.44 4.59
CA ASP A 85 23.86 -2.73 3.43
C ASP A 85 23.78 -3.34 2.01
N THR A 86 23.19 -4.52 1.77
CA THR A 86 23.03 -5.03 0.37
C THR A 86 21.59 -4.99 -0.16
N ASP A 87 20.56 -5.08 0.69
CA ASP A 87 19.17 -5.18 0.23
C ASP A 87 18.47 -3.82 0.07
N THR A 88 18.79 -2.85 0.92
CA THR A 88 18.26 -1.48 0.83
C THR A 88 18.49 -0.84 -0.56
N ARG A 89 19.63 -1.09 -1.22
CA ARG A 89 19.90 -0.58 -2.58
C ARG A 89 18.96 -1.18 -3.63
N ARG A 90 18.59 -2.46 -3.49
CA ARG A 90 17.64 -3.12 -4.40
C ARG A 90 16.23 -2.60 -4.24
N VAL A 91 15.84 -2.30 -2.99
CA VAL A 91 14.55 -1.67 -2.69
C VAL A 91 14.47 -0.28 -3.32
N TRP A 92 15.52 0.54 -3.23
CA TRP A 92 15.57 1.84 -3.88
C TRP A 92 15.50 1.76 -5.42
N GLU A 93 16.16 0.80 -6.05
CA GLU A 93 16.05 0.61 -7.50
C GLU A 93 14.68 0.09 -7.93
N ALA A 94 14.07 -0.82 -7.16
CA ALA A 94 12.71 -1.29 -7.40
C ALA A 94 11.68 -0.15 -7.25
N LEU A 95 11.86 0.70 -6.23
CA LEU A 95 11.04 1.89 -5.99
C LEU A 95 11.19 2.92 -7.11
N LEU A 96 12.42 3.23 -7.53
CA LEU A 96 12.66 4.14 -8.66
C LEU A 96 12.08 3.61 -9.97
N SER A 97 12.19 2.31 -10.24
CA SER A 97 11.55 1.65 -11.39
C SER A 97 10.02 1.76 -11.33
N THR A 98 9.43 1.54 -10.16
CA THR A 98 7.97 1.57 -10.00
C THR A 98 7.44 3.00 -10.12
N PHE A 99 8.13 3.98 -9.52
CA PHE A 99 7.79 5.40 -9.67
C PHE A 99 7.95 5.90 -11.11
N SER A 100 9.01 5.50 -11.80
CA SER A 100 9.22 5.85 -13.21
C SER A 100 8.13 5.29 -14.10
N LYS A 101 7.70 4.05 -13.88
CA LYS A 101 6.56 3.43 -14.59
C LYS A 101 5.23 4.11 -14.26
N LEU A 102 5.05 4.55 -13.02
CA LEU A 102 3.84 5.26 -12.59
C LEU A 102 3.77 6.68 -13.18
N LEU A 103 4.91 7.37 -13.28
CA LEU A 103 5.03 8.69 -13.93
C LEU A 103 4.85 8.65 -15.45
N LEU A 104 5.13 7.51 -16.09
CA LEU A 104 4.91 7.30 -17.53
C LEU A 104 3.47 6.87 -17.89
N HIS A 105 2.62 6.58 -16.90
CA HIS A 105 1.24 6.13 -17.08
C HIS A 105 0.21 7.06 -16.41
N GLN A 106 0.60 8.31 -16.18
CA GLN A 106 -0.28 9.46 -15.91
C GLN A 106 -0.09 10.47 -17.04
#